data_AF-A0A0A2TNK2-F1
#
_entry.id   AF-A0A0A2TNK2-F1
#
_cell.length_a   1.000
_cell.length_b   1.000
_cell.length_c   1.000
_cell.angle_alpha   90.00
_cell.angle_beta   90.00
_cell.angle_gamma   90.00
#
_symmetry.space_group_name_H-M   'P 1'
#
loop_
_entity.id
_entity.type
_entity.pdbx_description
1 polymer ?
#
loop_
_entity_poly.entity_id
_entity_poly.type
_entity_poly.pdbx_seq_one_letter_code
_entity_poly.pdbx_strand_id
1 'polypeptide(L)'
;MYLRSITPTIDEGYYTYMMKGRNYMSKEQSIQVKQYEEMYSIQPVKGQSLLASAFEQEVPLDFKCQKGNCTRCRVELLNGNDLVNNPTPKEHEKLEEELEQGYRLACQTVPLK
;
A
#
# COMPACT_ATOMS: atom_id res chain seq x y z
N MET A 1 23.67 36.73 42.72
CA MET A 1 22.77 36.29 43.81
C MET A 1 21.44 36.98 43.60
N TYR A 2 20.30 36.36 43.29
CA TYR A 2 19.89 34.96 43.25
C TYR A 2 19.02 34.76 42.01
N LEU A 3 19.08 33.53 41.50
CA LEU A 3 18.35 33.01 40.36
C LEU A 3 16.83 33.22 40.56
N ARG A 4 16.19 33.90 39.61
CA ARG A 4 14.73 33.86 39.46
C ARG A 4 14.37 32.51 38.84
N SER A 5 13.90 31.60 39.68
CA SER A 5 13.23 30.36 39.27
C SER A 5 11.96 30.71 38.52
N ILE A 6 12.06 30.91 37.20
CA ILE A 6 10.91 30.91 36.31
C ILE A 6 10.57 29.44 36.11
N THR A 7 9.63 28.91 36.86
CA THR A 7 8.92 27.69 36.43
C THR A 7 8.09 28.10 35.22
N PRO A 8 8.39 27.61 34.00
CA PRO A 8 7.53 27.89 32.87
C PRO A 8 6.18 27.22 33.14
N THR A 9 5.13 28.03 33.24
CA THR A 9 3.75 27.55 33.17
C THR A 9 3.62 26.78 31.86
N ILE A 10 3.18 25.52 31.97
CA ILE A 10 3.02 24.60 30.86
C ILE A 10 1.83 25.09 30.04
N ASP A 11 2.10 25.99 29.09
CA ASP A 11 1.16 26.36 28.04
C ASP A 11 1.03 25.16 27.07
N GLU A 12 -0.21 24.80 26.72
CA GLU A 12 -0.57 23.66 25.85
C GLU A 12 0.10 23.70 24.46
N GLY A 13 0.71 24.84 24.10
CA GLY A 13 1.42 25.03 22.84
C GLY A 13 2.77 24.32 22.73
N TYR A 14 3.43 23.89 23.82
CA TYR A 14 4.77 23.30 23.71
C TYR A 14 4.74 21.82 23.28
N TYR A 15 3.72 21.05 23.69
CA TYR A 15 3.56 19.65 23.27
C TYR A 15 3.26 19.50 21.78
N THR A 16 2.57 20.48 21.17
CA THR A 16 2.33 20.47 19.72
C THR A 16 3.59 20.71 18.90
N TYR A 17 4.62 21.37 19.47
CA TYR A 17 5.84 21.74 18.75
C TYR A 17 6.85 20.58 18.66
N MET A 18 6.88 19.66 19.62
CA MET A 18 7.77 18.49 19.58
C MET A 18 7.20 17.28 18.79
N MET A 19 5.93 17.32 18.38
CA MET A 19 5.33 16.30 17.50
C MET A 19 5.42 16.64 16.00
N LYS A 20 6.02 17.78 15.62
CA LYS A 20 6.26 18.19 14.22
C LYS A 20 7.47 17.47 13.58
N GLY A 21 7.53 16.15 13.70
CA GLY A 21 8.64 15.35 13.16
C GLY A 21 8.18 14.00 12.65
N ARG A 22 7.75 13.96 11.37
CA ARG A 22 7.48 12.76 10.55
C ARG A 22 6.21 11.96 10.87
N ASN A 23 5.04 12.48 10.50
CA ASN A 23 4.05 11.79 9.66
C ASN A 23 2.80 12.67 9.55
N TYR A 24 2.89 13.62 8.63
CA TYR A 24 1.72 14.24 8.02
C TYR A 24 0.88 13.09 7.45
N MET A 25 -0.33 12.89 7.98
CA MET A 25 -1.24 11.79 7.65
C MET A 25 -1.31 11.56 6.14
N SER A 26 -0.52 10.61 5.65
CA SER A 26 -0.65 10.08 4.31
C SER A 26 -1.97 9.34 4.30
N LYS A 27 -2.98 10.00 3.74
CA LYS A 27 -4.27 9.47 3.28
C LYS A 27 -4.24 7.94 3.25
N GLU A 28 -4.95 7.29 4.18
CA GLU A 28 -5.12 5.83 4.24
C GLU A 28 -5.76 5.36 2.92
N GLN A 29 -4.94 5.10 1.91
CA GLN A 29 -5.41 4.66 0.60
C GLN A 29 -5.26 3.16 0.52
N SER A 30 -6.17 2.45 1.19
CA SER A 30 -6.28 1.00 1.06
C SER A 30 -6.67 0.60 -0.37
N ILE A 31 -5.93 -0.34 -0.94
CA ILE A 31 -6.24 -0.92 -2.25
C ILE A 31 -7.15 -2.14 -2.05
N GLN A 32 -8.32 -2.11 -2.65
CA GLN A 32 -9.27 -3.21 -2.69
C GLN A 32 -9.01 -4.04 -3.93
N VAL A 33 -8.81 -5.34 -3.69
CA VAL A 33 -8.61 -6.33 -4.74
C VAL A 33 -9.59 -7.47 -4.55
N LYS A 34 -10.01 -8.07 -5.66
CA LYS A 34 -10.81 -9.29 -5.64
C LYS A 34 -10.01 -10.44 -6.21
N GLN A 35 -10.03 -11.58 -5.53
CA GLN A 35 -9.44 -12.82 -6.01
C GLN A 35 -10.48 -13.93 -5.90
N TYR A 36 -10.76 -14.59 -7.02
CA TYR A 36 -11.88 -15.52 -7.13
C TYR A 36 -13.19 -14.81 -6.78
N GLU A 37 -13.88 -15.25 -5.72
CA GLU A 37 -15.13 -14.66 -5.22
C GLU A 37 -14.93 -13.82 -3.95
N GLU A 38 -13.70 -13.77 -3.43
CA GLU A 38 -13.36 -13.08 -2.18
C GLU A 38 -12.75 -11.70 -2.45
N MET A 39 -13.07 -10.74 -1.59
CA MET A 39 -12.54 -9.37 -1.65
C MET A 39 -11.61 -9.11 -0.47
N TYR A 40 -10.49 -8.46 -0.76
CA TYR A 40 -9.45 -8.17 0.20
C TYR A 40 -9.09 -6.69 0.15
N SER A 41 -8.74 -6.14 1.31
CA SER A 41 -8.21 -4.78 1.45
C SER A 41 -6.75 -4.88 1.84
N ILE A 42 -5.87 -4.27 1.05
CA ILE A 42 -4.43 -4.29 1.24
C ILE A 42 -3.97 -2.85 1.40
N GLN A 43 -3.28 -2.54 2.49
CA GLN A 43 -2.59 -1.27 2.63
C GLN A 43 -1.38 -1.28 1.69
N PRO A 44 -1.30 -0.36 0.71
CA PRO A 44 -0.14 -0.27 -0.17
C PRO A 44 1.09 0.17 0.61
N VAL A 45 2.19 -0.57 0.45
CA VAL A 45 3.49 -0.14 0.96
C VAL A 45 4.41 0.20 -0.22
N LYS A 46 4.94 1.42 -0.20
CA LYS A 46 5.78 1.93 -1.27
C LYS A 46 7.03 1.07 -1.45
N GLY A 47 7.32 0.67 -2.68
CA GLY A 47 8.48 -0.15 -3.03
C GLY A 47 8.30 -1.64 -2.76
N GLN A 48 7.14 -2.07 -2.25
CA GLN A 48 6.76 -3.48 -2.14
C GLN A 48 5.64 -3.80 -3.12
N SER A 49 5.56 -5.06 -3.57
CA SER A 49 4.43 -5.50 -4.38
C SER A 49 3.16 -5.61 -3.53
N LEU A 50 1.99 -5.56 -4.17
CA LEU A 50 0.72 -5.83 -3.51
C LEU A 50 0.70 -7.22 -2.88
N LEU A 51 1.32 -8.22 -3.53
CA LEU A 51 1.45 -9.55 -2.96
C LEU A 51 2.29 -9.57 -1.68
N ALA A 52 3.41 -8.85 -1.65
CA ALA A 52 4.24 -8.76 -0.46
C ALA A 52 3.51 -8.03 0.68
N SER A 53 2.84 -6.92 0.36
CA SER A 53 2.03 -6.16 1.31
C SER A 53 0.89 -7.01 1.88
N ALA A 54 0.23 -7.80 1.04
CA ALA A 54 -0.82 -8.75 1.45
C ALA A 54 -0.27 -9.83 2.38
N PHE A 55 0.89 -10.40 2.07
CA PHE A 55 1.54 -11.42 2.89
C PHE A 55 1.91 -10.89 4.29
N GLU A 56 2.45 -9.68 4.37
CA GLU A 56 2.77 -9.02 5.65
C GLU A 56 1.53 -8.66 6.47
N GLN A 57 0.40 -8.39 5.80
CA GLN A 57 -0.89 -8.10 6.43
C GLN A 57 -1.74 -9.35 6.67
N GLU A 58 -1.19 -10.54 6.47
CA GLU A 58 -1.88 -11.83 6.64
C GLU A 58 -3.14 -11.96 5.77
N VAL A 59 -3.18 -11.25 4.64
CA VAL A 59 -4.26 -11.33 3.64
C VAL A 59 -4.05 -12.62 2.82
N PRO A 60 -5.02 -13.55 2.81
CA PRO A 60 -4.85 -14.88 2.22
C PRO A 60 -5.02 -14.89 0.69
N LEU A 61 -4.19 -14.12 -0.01
CA LEU A 61 -4.12 -14.20 -1.47
C LEU A 61 -3.50 -15.55 -1.90
N ASP A 62 -4.10 -16.23 -2.88
CA ASP A 62 -3.46 -17.38 -3.53
C ASP A 62 -2.29 -16.90 -4.39
N PHE A 63 -1.12 -17.50 -4.18
CA PHE A 63 0.07 -17.24 -4.96
C PHE A 63 0.96 -18.48 -5.05
N LYS A 64 1.88 -18.49 -6.02
CA LYS A 64 2.84 -19.59 -6.19
C LYS A 64 4.26 -19.13 -6.45
N CYS A 65 4.46 -18.22 -7.41
CA CYS A 65 5.77 -17.98 -7.99
C CYS A 65 6.41 -16.64 -7.62
N GLN A 66 5.63 -15.62 -7.25
CA GLN A 66 6.06 -14.24 -6.92
C GLN A 66 6.85 -13.48 -8.02
N LYS A 67 7.10 -14.09 -9.18
CA LYS A 67 7.97 -13.56 -10.25
C LYS A 67 7.24 -13.11 -11.51
N GLY A 68 5.90 -13.16 -11.51
CA GLY A 68 5.09 -12.84 -12.69
C GLY A 68 5.08 -13.90 -13.79
N ASN A 69 5.56 -15.13 -13.50
CA ASN A 69 5.60 -16.23 -14.48
C ASN A 69 4.39 -17.17 -14.35
N CYS A 70 3.51 -16.93 -13.38
CA CYS A 70 2.30 -17.70 -13.11
C CYS A 70 1.12 -16.75 -12.91
N THR A 71 -0.10 -17.25 -13.14
CA THR A 71 -1.35 -16.47 -13.03
C THR A 71 -2.10 -16.68 -11.72
N ARG A 72 -1.51 -17.41 -10.75
CA ARG A 72 -2.13 -17.70 -9.45
C ARG A 72 -2.47 -16.45 -8.65
N CYS A 73 -1.55 -15.48 -8.60
CA CYS A 73 -1.77 -14.20 -7.92
C CYS A 73 -2.53 -13.18 -8.77
N ARG A 74 -3.32 -13.63 -9.75
CA ARG A 74 -4.19 -12.76 -10.55
C ARG A 74 -5.28 -12.22 -9.63
N VAL A 75 -5.44 -10.91 -9.61
CA VAL A 75 -6.46 -10.20 -8.83
C VAL A 75 -7.11 -9.14 -9.71
N GLU A 76 -8.38 -8.86 -9.46
CA GLU A 76 -9.07 -7.71 -10.05
C GLU A 76 -8.85 -6.51 -9.14
N LEU A 77 -8.31 -5.41 -9.66
CA LEU A 77 -8.20 -4.15 -8.91
C LEU A 77 -9.54 -3.44 -8.92
N LEU A 78 -10.21 -3.39 -7.77
CA LEU A 78 -11.48 -2.69 -7.62
C LEU A 78 -11.29 -1.18 -7.42
N ASN A 79 -10.14 -0.78 -6.87
CA ASN A 79 -9.75 0.62 -6.74
C ASN A 79 -8.21 0.77 -6.87
N GLY A 80 -7.72 2.01 -6.78
CA GLY A 80 -6.28 2.25 -6.63
C GLY A 80 -5.45 2.02 -7.90
N ASN A 81 -6.09 1.89 -9.07
CA ASN A 81 -5.36 1.76 -10.34
C ASN A 81 -4.41 2.94 -10.60
N ASP A 82 -4.79 4.16 -10.21
CA ASP A 82 -3.94 5.37 -10.31
C ASP A 82 -2.84 5.45 -9.24
N LEU A 83 -2.85 4.53 -8.27
CA LEU A 83 -1.87 4.45 -7.17
C LEU A 83 -0.79 3.41 -7.44
N VAL A 84 -0.96 2.56 -8.45
CA VAL A 84 -0.04 1.48 -8.79
C VAL A 84 0.68 1.75 -10.10
N ASN A 85 1.74 1.00 -10.38
CA ASN A 85 2.43 1.06 -11.65
C ASN A 85 1.55 0.56 -12.80
N ASN A 86 1.86 1.09 -13.99
CA ASN A 86 1.33 0.57 -15.25
C ASN A 86 1.65 -0.92 -15.42
N PRO A 87 0.84 -1.65 -16.20
CA PRO A 87 1.08 -3.05 -16.48
C PRO A 87 2.49 -3.34 -16.99
N THR A 88 3.12 -4.33 -16.37
CA THR A 88 4.45 -4.78 -16.74
C THR A 88 4.38 -5.65 -18.01
N PRO A 89 5.49 -5.80 -18.77
CA PRO A 89 5.50 -6.66 -19.97
C PRO A 89 5.06 -8.11 -19.71
N LYS A 90 5.36 -8.63 -18.51
CA LYS A 90 4.93 -9.98 -18.08
C LYS A 90 3.43 -10.07 -17.86
N GLU A 91 2.82 -9.01 -17.36
CA GLU A 91 1.37 -8.96 -17.21
C GLU A 91 0.69 -8.89 -18.56
N HIS A 92 1.24 -8.11 -19.51
CA HIS A 92 0.75 -8.09 -20.89
C HIS A 92 0.84 -9.49 -21.54
N GLU A 93 1.94 -10.21 -21.35
CA GLU A 93 2.11 -11.57 -21.89
C GLU A 93 1.13 -12.60 -21.28
N LYS A 94 0.68 -12.39 -20.04
CA LYS A 94 -0.13 -13.39 -19.30
C LYS A 94 -1.61 -13.09 -19.22
N LEU A 95 -1.97 -11.81 -19.17
CA LEU A 95 -3.34 -11.36 -18.94
C LEU A 95 -3.96 -10.69 -20.17
N GLU A 96 -3.15 -10.11 -21.08
CA GLU A 96 -3.60 -9.46 -22.34
C GLU A 96 -4.97 -8.76 -22.25
N GLU A 97 -6.06 -9.42 -22.68
CA GLU A 97 -7.44 -8.90 -22.66
C GLU A 97 -7.98 -8.64 -21.23
N GLU A 98 -7.56 -9.41 -20.24
CA GLU A 98 -7.98 -9.27 -18.84
C GLU A 98 -7.42 -7.99 -18.19
N LEU A 99 -6.32 -7.44 -18.71
CA LEU A 99 -5.80 -6.15 -18.23
C LEU A 99 -6.82 -5.02 -18.46
N GLU A 100 -7.55 -5.07 -19.58
CA GLU A 100 -8.59 -4.08 -19.89
C GLU A 100 -9.80 -4.22 -18.96
N GLN A 101 -10.02 -5.40 -18.41
CA GLN A 101 -11.05 -5.68 -17.42
C GLN A 101 -10.62 -5.33 -15.98
N GLY A 102 -9.41 -4.79 -15.79
CA GLY A 102 -8.89 -4.40 -14.47
C GLY A 102 -8.19 -5.53 -13.71
N TYR A 103 -7.92 -6.67 -14.35
CA TYR A 103 -7.09 -7.71 -13.73
C TYR A 103 -5.63 -7.34 -13.78
N ARG A 104 -4.91 -7.65 -12.70
CA ARG A 104 -3.47 -7.43 -12.55
C ARG A 104 -2.84 -8.64 -11.86
N LEU A 105 -1.52 -8.79 -11.98
CA LEU A 105 -0.79 -9.76 -11.16
C LEU A 105 -0.33 -9.05 -9.88
N ALA A 106 -0.84 -9.47 -8.72
CA ALA A 106 -0.49 -8.84 -7.44
C ALA A 106 1.04 -8.84 -7.16
N CYS A 107 1.79 -9.81 -7.71
CA CYS A 107 3.25 -9.87 -7.58
C CYS A 107 4.03 -8.91 -8.49
N GLN A 108 3.39 -8.33 -9.52
CA GLN A 108 3.99 -7.35 -10.43
C GLN A 108 3.41 -5.94 -10.23
N THR A 109 2.34 -5.83 -9.44
CA THR A 109 1.70 -4.57 -9.08
C THR A 109 2.39 -4.00 -7.85
N VAL A 110 2.90 -2.78 -7.97
CA VAL A 110 3.68 -2.03 -6.98
C VAL A 110 3.06 -0.64 -6.83
N PRO A 111 2.75 -0.20 -5.60
CA PRO A 111 2.30 1.16 -5.35
C PRO A 111 3.38 2.20 -5.65
N LEU A 112 3.00 3.29 -6.32
CA LEU A 112 3.90 4.40 -6.72
C LEU A 112 4.02 5.49 -5.66
N LYS A 113 2.97 5.69 -4.85
CA LYS A 113 2.86 6.79 -3.88
C LYS A 113 2.92 6.27 -2.46
#